data_AF-A0A4Q3CC64-F1
#
_entry.id   AF-A0A4Q3CC64-F1
#
_cell.length_a   1.000
_cell.length_b   1.000
_cell.length_c   1.000
_cell.angle_alpha   90.00
_cell.angle_beta   90.00
_cell.angle_gamma   90.00
#
_symmetry.space_group_name_H-M   'P 1'
#
loop_
_entity.id
_entity.type
_entity.pdbx_description
1 polymer ?
#
loop_
_entity_poly.entity_id
_entity_poly.type
_entity_poly.pdbx_seq_one_letter_code
_entity_poly.pdbx_strand_id
1 'polypeptide(L)'
;VAVGDGFLASKGFNEAMRASPTFDATIADFALELIARENLGKGPATDVLAIGLSATDYIGHRLGNGGAEMCVQQAALDATIGRLLSAIKAMKIPVAVALTADHGATDAAEREHDHDAKAGRIDDRALMKALNNELVANLGLAAAPLDTDDSQQLYIKAGPDAAQAARIRDAAVAWLKARPEVKAVLTRADIEAASVPPGTTPDRFSVAQRFHESYDPERSGDIFVVFAERASFGIPRKVGDSIAGHGTPWDHDRQVPILFWWPGARAETRDQAIETVDIAPTLAGVAGIRPPVHVDGRCLDLGGNCPR
;
A
#
# COMPACT_ATOMS: atom_id res chain seq x y z
N VAL A 1 -15.08 -26.32 -17.16
CA VAL A 1 -13.67 -26.67 -17.40
C VAL A 1 -13.40 -27.95 -16.63
N ALA A 2 -13.08 -29.05 -17.30
CA ALA A 2 -12.78 -30.31 -16.63
C ALA A 2 -11.48 -30.15 -15.82
N VAL A 3 -11.58 -30.32 -14.51
CA VAL A 3 -10.45 -30.25 -13.58
C VAL A 3 -9.68 -31.56 -13.72
N GLY A 4 -8.69 -31.61 -14.61
CA GLY A 4 -7.78 -32.74 -14.71
C GLY A 4 -6.81 -32.80 -13.52
N ASP A 5 -6.21 -33.96 -13.29
CA ASP A 5 -5.31 -34.33 -12.17
C ASP A 5 -4.02 -33.48 -12.01
N GLY A 6 -3.93 -32.33 -12.69
CA GLY A 6 -2.83 -31.36 -12.57
C GLY A 6 -3.28 -29.93 -12.27
N PHE A 7 -4.59 -29.66 -12.14
CA PHE A 7 -5.06 -28.29 -11.90
C PHE A 7 -4.50 -27.71 -10.61
N LEU A 8 -4.48 -28.48 -9.51
CA LEU A 8 -3.97 -28.04 -8.21
C LEU A 8 -2.47 -27.68 -8.23
N ALA A 9 -1.70 -28.20 -9.18
CA ALA A 9 -0.29 -27.85 -9.37
C ALA A 9 -0.07 -26.72 -10.39
N SER A 10 -1.15 -26.22 -11.01
CA SER A 10 -1.06 -25.24 -12.08
C SER A 10 -0.90 -23.81 -11.56
N LYS A 11 -0.27 -22.96 -12.38
CA LYS A 11 -0.22 -21.52 -12.14
C LYS A 11 -1.63 -20.91 -12.01
N GLY A 12 -2.57 -21.39 -12.83
CA GLY A 12 -3.95 -20.91 -12.82
C GLY A 12 -4.70 -21.23 -11.53
N PHE A 13 -4.46 -22.40 -10.92
CA PHE A 13 -5.00 -22.70 -9.60
C PHE A 13 -4.38 -21.78 -8.53
N ASN A 14 -3.06 -21.60 -8.53
CA ASN A 14 -2.41 -20.71 -7.56
C ASN A 14 -2.94 -19.27 -7.68
N GLU A 15 -3.11 -18.76 -8.89
CA GLU A 15 -3.69 -17.42 -9.15
C GLU A 15 -5.16 -17.33 -8.70
N ALA A 16 -5.96 -18.38 -8.91
CA ALA A 16 -7.35 -18.43 -8.45
C ALA A 16 -7.47 -18.57 -6.93
N MET A 17 -6.61 -19.38 -6.31
CA MET A 17 -6.57 -19.59 -4.86
C MET A 17 -6.23 -18.28 -4.15
N ARG A 18 -5.18 -17.57 -4.60
CA ARG A 18 -4.78 -16.27 -4.03
C ARG A 18 -5.89 -15.23 -4.11
N ALA A 19 -6.59 -15.16 -5.25
CA ALA A 19 -7.74 -14.28 -5.44
C ALA A 19 -9.05 -14.93 -4.95
N SER A 20 -9.03 -15.54 -3.75
CA SER A 20 -10.22 -16.13 -3.14
C SER A 20 -10.17 -16.08 -1.61
N PRO A 21 -11.32 -16.06 -0.92
CA PRO A 21 -11.36 -16.05 0.54
C PRO A 21 -10.68 -17.24 1.23
N THR A 22 -10.52 -18.35 0.50
CA THR A 22 -9.82 -19.55 0.98
C THR A 22 -8.36 -19.24 1.35
N PHE A 23 -7.73 -18.27 0.70
CA PHE A 23 -6.34 -17.93 0.97
C PHE A 23 -6.16 -17.38 2.39
N ASP A 24 -6.96 -16.39 2.78
CA ASP A 24 -6.94 -15.81 4.13
C ASP A 24 -7.31 -16.85 5.19
N ALA A 25 -8.31 -17.70 4.90
CA ALA A 25 -8.70 -18.78 5.82
C ALA A 25 -7.55 -19.76 6.08
N THR A 26 -6.77 -20.09 5.04
CA THR A 26 -5.60 -20.97 5.15
C THR A 26 -4.48 -20.32 5.97
N ILE A 27 -4.24 -19.02 5.80
CA ILE A 27 -3.26 -18.28 6.61
C ILE A 27 -3.69 -18.22 8.07
N ALA A 28 -4.98 -18.02 8.35
CA ALA A 28 -5.50 -18.04 9.72
C ALA A 28 -5.36 -19.43 10.38
N ASP A 29 -5.56 -20.52 9.62
CA ASP A 29 -5.33 -21.88 10.12
C ASP A 29 -3.87 -22.11 10.48
N PHE A 30 -2.96 -21.66 9.61
CA PHE A 30 -1.53 -21.75 9.86
C PHE A 30 -1.10 -20.94 11.09
N ALA A 31 -1.64 -19.73 11.26
CA ALA A 31 -1.37 -18.90 12.43
C ALA A 31 -1.82 -19.59 13.74
N LEU A 32 -3.00 -20.22 13.75
CA LEU A 32 -3.49 -20.97 14.92
C LEU A 32 -2.61 -22.17 15.25
N GLU A 33 -2.15 -22.91 14.24
CA GLU A 33 -1.23 -24.03 14.42
C GLU A 33 0.11 -23.55 14.97
N LEU A 34 0.63 -22.42 14.48
CA LEU A 34 1.88 -21.83 14.95
C LEU A 34 1.77 -21.39 16.42
N ILE A 35 0.69 -20.72 16.81
CA ILE A 35 0.43 -20.34 18.21
C ILE A 35 0.42 -21.59 19.11
N ALA A 36 -0.23 -22.66 18.67
CA ALA A 36 -0.33 -23.90 19.44
C ALA A 36 1.03 -24.61 19.58
N ARG A 37 1.77 -24.76 18.47
CA ARG A 37 3.05 -25.49 18.44
C ARG A 37 4.16 -24.77 19.18
N GLU A 38 4.27 -23.46 18.98
CA GLU A 38 5.34 -22.65 19.58
C GLU A 38 4.97 -22.14 20.97
N ASN A 39 3.77 -22.46 21.47
CA ASN A 39 3.25 -22.00 22.76
C ASN A 39 3.31 -20.46 22.94
N LEU A 40 3.01 -19.72 21.86
CA LEU A 40 3.03 -18.26 21.88
C LEU A 40 2.06 -17.72 22.94
N GLY A 41 2.52 -16.74 23.72
CA GLY A 41 1.76 -16.10 24.79
C GLY A 41 1.65 -16.92 26.08
N LYS A 42 2.37 -18.06 26.20
CA LYS A 42 2.42 -18.89 27.41
C LYS A 42 3.75 -18.82 28.16
N GLY A 43 4.76 -18.19 27.57
CA GLY A 43 6.06 -17.96 28.20
C GLY A 43 6.06 -16.78 29.19
N PRO A 44 7.21 -16.52 29.85
CA PRO A 44 7.39 -15.35 30.71
C PRO A 44 7.57 -14.03 29.94
N ALA A 45 7.85 -14.10 28.63
CA ALA A 45 8.01 -12.95 27.75
C ALA A 45 6.74 -12.71 26.93
N THR A 46 6.59 -11.49 26.39
CA THR A 46 5.56 -11.20 25.40
C THR A 46 6.02 -11.65 24.02
N ASP A 47 5.24 -12.50 23.37
CA ASP A 47 5.46 -12.91 21.98
C ASP A 47 4.68 -11.98 21.03
N VAL A 48 5.18 -11.83 19.80
CA VAL A 48 4.50 -11.07 18.74
C VAL A 48 4.31 -11.97 17.52
N LEU A 49 3.08 -11.99 16.99
CA LEU A 49 2.73 -12.68 15.76
C LEU A 49 2.09 -11.69 14.79
N ALA A 50 2.70 -11.50 13.63
CA ALA A 50 2.14 -10.72 12.52
C ALA A 50 1.47 -11.67 11.51
N ILE A 51 0.25 -11.33 11.09
CA ILE A 51 -0.55 -12.14 10.15
C ILE A 51 -0.95 -11.25 8.98
N GLY A 52 -0.50 -11.60 7.77
CA GLY A 52 -0.89 -10.92 6.52
C GLY A 52 -2.02 -11.67 5.82
N LEU A 53 -3.20 -11.07 5.75
CA LEU A 53 -4.37 -11.60 5.04
C LEU A 53 -4.49 -10.93 3.68
N SER A 54 -3.90 -11.55 2.66
CA SER A 54 -3.65 -10.91 1.36
C SER A 54 -4.76 -11.12 0.32
N ALA A 55 -5.80 -11.93 0.59
CA ALA A 55 -6.80 -12.22 -0.43
C ALA A 55 -7.57 -10.97 -0.87
N THR A 56 -7.78 -10.01 0.03
CA THR A 56 -8.40 -8.72 -0.27
C THR A 56 -7.67 -7.96 -1.38
N ASP A 57 -6.33 -7.91 -1.33
CA ASP A 57 -5.51 -7.25 -2.36
C ASP A 57 -5.62 -8.01 -3.71
N TYR A 58 -5.44 -9.33 -3.71
CA TYR A 58 -5.52 -10.12 -4.94
C TYR A 58 -6.89 -10.05 -5.62
N ILE A 59 -7.97 -10.04 -4.84
CA ILE A 59 -9.34 -9.88 -5.34
C ILE A 59 -9.54 -8.46 -5.86
N GLY A 60 -9.10 -7.45 -5.11
CA GLY A 60 -9.17 -6.03 -5.50
C GLY A 60 -8.46 -5.76 -6.83
N HIS A 61 -7.21 -6.21 -7.00
CA HIS A 61 -6.48 -6.07 -8.27
C HIS A 61 -7.23 -6.70 -9.44
N ARG A 62 -7.71 -7.94 -9.27
CA ARG A 62 -8.26 -8.74 -10.37
C ARG A 62 -9.70 -8.38 -10.73
N LEU A 63 -10.51 -7.98 -9.76
CA LEU A 63 -11.96 -7.87 -9.88
C LEU A 63 -12.49 -6.49 -9.45
N GLY A 64 -11.64 -5.66 -8.88
CA GLY A 64 -11.96 -4.35 -8.31
C GLY A 64 -12.66 -4.45 -6.95
N ASN A 65 -12.92 -3.29 -6.35
CA ASN A 65 -13.33 -3.11 -4.97
C ASN A 65 -14.83 -2.86 -4.77
N GLY A 66 -15.56 -2.44 -5.80
CA GLY A 66 -17.01 -2.17 -5.75
C GLY A 66 -17.90 -3.35 -6.15
N GLY A 67 -17.31 -4.50 -6.49
CA GLY A 67 -18.03 -5.69 -6.99
C GLY A 67 -18.56 -6.62 -5.90
N ALA A 68 -19.37 -7.59 -6.31
CA ALA A 68 -19.90 -8.64 -5.43
C ALA A 68 -18.78 -9.53 -4.86
N GLU A 69 -17.68 -9.69 -5.59
CA GLU A 69 -16.53 -10.50 -5.19
C GLU A 69 -15.81 -9.88 -4.00
N MET A 70 -15.63 -8.55 -3.98
CA MET A 70 -15.11 -7.84 -2.82
C MET A 70 -16.10 -7.92 -1.65
N CYS A 71 -17.40 -7.79 -1.90
CA CYS A 71 -18.41 -7.97 -0.84
C CYS A 71 -18.34 -9.36 -0.18
N VAL A 72 -18.23 -10.42 -0.98
CA VAL A 72 -18.07 -11.80 -0.48
C VAL A 72 -16.76 -11.94 0.29
N GLN A 73 -15.67 -11.35 -0.22
CA GLN A 73 -14.38 -11.34 0.47
C GLN A 73 -14.45 -10.66 1.83
N GLN A 74 -15.08 -9.49 1.94
CA GLN A 74 -15.19 -8.79 3.23
C GLN A 74 -16.00 -9.59 4.26
N ALA A 75 -17.10 -10.24 3.83
CA ALA A 75 -17.87 -11.12 4.71
C ALA A 75 -17.07 -12.35 5.17
N ALA A 76 -16.26 -12.93 4.28
CA ALA A 76 -15.41 -14.07 4.62
C ALA A 76 -14.20 -13.67 5.48
N LEU A 77 -13.66 -12.47 5.28
CA LEU A 77 -12.60 -11.89 6.10
C LEU A 77 -13.09 -11.67 7.54
N ASP A 78 -14.27 -11.08 7.72
CA ASP A 78 -14.93 -10.95 9.03
C ASP A 78 -15.08 -12.30 9.74
N ALA A 79 -15.63 -13.30 9.05
CA ALA A 79 -15.78 -14.64 9.60
C ALA A 79 -14.42 -15.29 9.97
N THR A 80 -13.38 -15.05 9.16
CA THR A 80 -12.02 -15.56 9.38
C THR A 80 -11.38 -14.93 10.61
N ILE A 81 -11.47 -13.61 10.74
CA ILE A 81 -10.98 -12.87 11.92
C ILE A 81 -11.75 -13.31 13.16
N GLY A 82 -13.08 -13.43 13.08
CA GLY A 82 -13.91 -13.89 14.19
C GLY A 82 -13.52 -15.28 14.69
N ARG A 83 -13.21 -16.20 13.77
CA ARG A 83 -12.71 -17.55 14.09
C ARG A 83 -11.33 -17.53 14.76
N LEU A 84 -10.40 -16.74 14.21
CA LEU A 84 -9.06 -16.55 14.77
C LEU A 84 -9.12 -16.04 16.22
N LEU A 85 -9.85 -14.94 16.44
CA LEU A 85 -10.00 -14.33 17.77
C LEU A 85 -10.72 -15.25 18.76
N SER A 86 -11.73 -16.00 18.30
CA SER A 86 -12.45 -16.97 19.15
C SER A 86 -11.54 -18.11 19.60
N ALA A 87 -10.72 -18.65 18.69
CA ALA A 87 -9.76 -19.70 19.01
C ALA A 87 -8.68 -19.20 19.97
N ILE A 88 -8.11 -18.02 19.74
CA ILE A 88 -7.14 -17.38 20.64
C ILE A 88 -7.75 -17.18 22.04
N LYS A 89 -8.98 -16.67 22.13
CA LYS A 89 -9.68 -16.50 23.42
C LYS A 89 -9.88 -17.83 24.14
N ALA A 90 -10.20 -18.91 23.41
CA ALA A 90 -10.36 -20.25 23.99
C ALA A 90 -9.05 -20.82 24.55
N MET A 91 -7.90 -20.41 24.00
CA MET A 91 -6.58 -20.76 24.53
C MET A 91 -6.26 -20.05 25.86
N LYS A 92 -7.06 -19.06 26.27
CA LYS A 92 -6.88 -18.27 27.51
C LYS A 92 -5.51 -17.58 27.59
N ILE A 93 -4.94 -17.22 26.45
CA ILE A 93 -3.72 -16.42 26.39
C ILE A 93 -4.07 -14.93 26.55
N PRO A 94 -3.33 -14.16 27.37
CA PRO A 94 -3.42 -12.71 27.35
C PRO A 94 -3.05 -12.20 25.95
N VAL A 95 -3.89 -11.35 25.37
CA VAL A 95 -3.71 -10.89 23.99
C VAL A 95 -4.17 -9.45 23.83
N ALA A 96 -3.39 -8.68 23.09
CA ALA A 96 -3.79 -7.43 22.46
C ALA A 96 -3.62 -7.57 20.95
N VAL A 97 -4.56 -7.03 20.19
CA VAL A 97 -4.62 -7.12 18.73
C VAL A 97 -4.59 -5.71 18.17
N ALA A 98 -3.74 -5.50 17.17
CA ALA A 98 -3.86 -4.38 16.24
C ALA A 98 -4.26 -4.92 14.87
N LEU A 99 -5.28 -4.32 14.25
CA LEU A 99 -5.68 -4.63 12.87
C LEU A 99 -5.59 -3.35 12.05
N THR A 100 -4.92 -3.44 10.91
CA THR A 100 -4.82 -2.38 9.91
C THR A 100 -4.74 -2.97 8.51
N ALA A 101 -4.78 -2.12 7.49
CA ALA A 101 -4.30 -2.43 6.16
C ALA A 101 -2.92 -1.79 5.94
N ASP A 102 -2.18 -2.30 4.96
CA ASP A 102 -0.94 -1.74 4.42
C ASP A 102 -1.21 -0.53 3.52
N HIS A 103 -2.35 -0.52 2.82
CA HIS A 103 -2.84 0.61 2.03
C HIS A 103 -4.37 0.54 1.82
N GLY A 104 -4.94 1.62 1.29
CA GLY A 104 -6.29 1.64 0.73
C GLY A 104 -6.33 1.14 -0.71
N ALA A 105 -7.41 1.40 -1.43
CA ALA A 105 -7.51 1.10 -2.86
C ALA A 105 -8.64 1.92 -3.52
N THR A 106 -8.59 2.06 -4.84
CA THR A 106 -9.70 2.55 -5.67
C THR A 106 -10.37 1.40 -6.42
N ASP A 107 -11.63 1.54 -6.84
CA ASP A 107 -12.23 0.57 -7.75
C ASP A 107 -11.71 0.69 -9.19
N ALA A 108 -12.05 -0.27 -10.04
CA ALA A 108 -11.74 -0.24 -11.46
C ALA A 108 -12.30 1.04 -12.11
N ALA A 109 -11.47 1.70 -12.92
CA ALA A 109 -11.83 2.96 -13.56
C ALA A 109 -13.19 2.95 -14.26
N GLU A 110 -13.60 1.85 -14.88
CA GLU A 110 -14.90 1.74 -15.56
C GLU A 110 -16.09 1.85 -14.59
N ARG A 111 -16.00 1.29 -13.38
CA ARG A 111 -17.05 1.42 -12.36
C ARG A 111 -16.98 2.76 -11.62
N GLU A 112 -15.77 3.26 -11.36
CA GLU A 112 -15.59 4.61 -10.81
C GLU A 112 -16.17 5.67 -11.76
N HIS A 113 -16.07 5.46 -13.08
CA HIS A 113 -16.59 6.39 -14.09
C HIS A 113 -18.11 6.58 -14.00
N ASP A 114 -18.87 5.58 -13.55
CA ASP A 114 -20.32 5.69 -13.33
C ASP A 114 -20.66 6.66 -12.19
N HIS A 115 -19.71 6.94 -11.28
CA HIS A 115 -19.86 7.85 -10.15
C HIS A 115 -19.15 9.19 -10.35
N ASP A 116 -18.00 9.19 -11.04
CA ASP A 116 -17.20 10.38 -11.36
C ASP A 116 -16.64 10.26 -12.78
N ALA A 117 -17.16 11.06 -13.70
CA ALA A 117 -16.75 11.06 -15.11
C ALA A 117 -15.26 11.42 -15.33
N LYS A 118 -14.54 11.86 -14.28
CA LYS A 118 -13.09 12.10 -14.34
C LYS A 118 -12.26 10.84 -14.11
N ALA A 119 -12.85 9.77 -13.56
CA ALA A 119 -12.17 8.49 -13.42
C ALA A 119 -11.89 7.88 -14.80
N GLY A 120 -10.69 7.30 -14.95
CA GLY A 120 -10.22 6.80 -16.23
C GLY A 120 -8.96 5.97 -16.12
N ARG A 121 -8.58 5.33 -17.24
CA ARG A 121 -7.33 4.58 -17.34
C ARG A 121 -6.21 5.44 -17.89
N ILE A 122 -4.99 5.19 -17.39
CA ILE A 122 -3.75 5.73 -17.94
C ILE A 122 -2.95 4.57 -18.54
N ASP A 123 -2.68 4.62 -19.85
CA ASP A 123 -1.69 3.74 -20.47
C ASP A 123 -0.29 4.29 -20.17
N ASP A 124 0.12 4.09 -18.93
CA ASP A 124 1.36 4.57 -18.34
C ASP A 124 2.60 4.05 -19.08
N ARG A 125 2.57 2.79 -19.53
CA ARG A 125 3.62 2.24 -20.39
C ARG A 125 3.75 2.98 -21.72
N ALA A 126 2.64 3.26 -22.39
CA ALA A 126 2.67 4.03 -23.63
C ALA A 126 3.14 5.47 -23.38
N LEU A 127 2.70 6.10 -22.28
CA LEU A 127 3.11 7.43 -21.87
C LEU A 127 4.62 7.53 -21.64
N MET A 128 5.19 6.60 -20.85
CA MET A 128 6.61 6.55 -20.53
C MET A 128 7.47 6.27 -21.77
N LYS A 129 6.99 5.41 -22.68
CA LYS A 129 7.64 5.20 -23.98
C LYS A 129 7.65 6.48 -24.83
N ALA A 130 6.53 7.21 -24.86
CA ALA A 130 6.44 8.47 -25.59
C ALA A 130 7.38 9.54 -25.01
N LEU A 131 7.47 9.64 -23.68
CA LEU A 131 8.42 10.52 -22.99
C LEU A 131 9.86 10.19 -23.38
N ASN A 132 10.28 8.93 -23.27
CA ASN A 132 11.64 8.53 -23.62
C ASN A 132 11.99 8.83 -25.09
N ASN A 133 11.05 8.59 -26.01
CA ASN A 133 11.23 8.92 -27.43
C ASN A 133 11.39 10.43 -27.66
N GLU A 134 10.57 11.25 -27.00
CA GLU A 134 10.65 12.71 -27.08
C GLU A 134 12.00 13.20 -26.56
N LEU A 135 12.46 12.70 -25.42
CA LEU A 135 13.75 13.10 -24.84
C LEU A 135 14.92 12.73 -25.76
N VAL A 136 14.87 11.55 -26.39
CA VAL A 136 15.87 11.13 -27.39
C VAL A 136 15.91 12.10 -28.55
N ALA A 137 14.76 12.44 -29.13
CA ALA A 137 14.68 13.32 -30.29
C ALA A 137 15.07 14.77 -29.94
N ASN A 138 14.52 15.33 -28.87
CA ASN A 138 14.71 16.73 -28.47
C ASN A 138 16.13 17.01 -27.96
N LEU A 139 16.74 16.06 -27.25
CA LEU A 139 18.07 16.23 -26.66
C LEU A 139 19.20 15.61 -27.49
N GLY A 140 18.88 14.91 -28.58
CA GLY A 140 19.86 14.26 -29.47
C GLY A 140 20.60 13.10 -28.82
N LEU A 141 19.90 12.28 -28.02
CA LEU A 141 20.50 11.19 -27.24
C LEU A 141 20.58 9.90 -28.06
N ALA A 142 21.60 9.07 -27.80
CA ALA A 142 21.75 7.79 -28.49
C ALA A 142 20.78 6.69 -28.00
N ALA A 143 20.23 6.84 -26.78
CA ALA A 143 19.34 5.89 -26.14
C ALA A 143 18.37 6.59 -25.19
N ALA A 144 17.31 5.86 -24.80
CA ALA A 144 16.33 6.31 -23.83
C ALA A 144 16.99 6.67 -22.48
N PRO A 145 16.84 7.92 -21.99
CA PRO A 145 17.55 8.36 -20.78
C PRO A 145 16.84 8.04 -19.47
N LEU A 146 15.63 7.49 -19.47
CA LEU A 146 14.89 7.19 -18.24
C LEU A 146 14.69 5.68 -18.05
N ASP A 147 14.91 5.21 -16.82
CA ASP A 147 14.20 4.04 -16.29
C ASP A 147 12.79 4.43 -15.89
N THR A 148 11.81 3.64 -16.32
CA THR A 148 10.38 3.94 -16.21
C THR A 148 9.58 2.70 -15.86
N ASP A 149 10.20 1.72 -15.20
CA ASP A 149 9.50 0.50 -14.75
C ASP A 149 8.36 0.83 -13.75
N ASP A 150 8.58 1.85 -12.91
CA ASP A 150 7.53 2.57 -12.19
C ASP A 150 7.28 3.90 -12.91
N SER A 151 6.04 4.16 -13.33
CA SER A 151 5.66 5.39 -14.02
C SER A 151 5.51 6.59 -13.09
N GLN A 152 5.49 6.36 -11.77
CA GLN A 152 5.39 7.40 -10.74
C GLN A 152 6.77 7.80 -10.17
N GLN A 153 7.82 7.00 -10.39
CA GLN A 153 9.20 7.29 -9.98
C GLN A 153 10.19 6.98 -11.11
N LEU A 154 10.70 8.03 -11.76
CA LEU A 154 11.57 7.90 -12.93
C LEU A 154 13.04 8.08 -12.54
N TYR A 155 13.91 7.22 -13.06
CA TYR A 155 15.35 7.26 -12.79
C TYR A 155 16.13 7.70 -14.03
N ILE A 156 17.07 8.63 -13.87
CA ILE A 156 17.85 9.18 -14.98
C ILE A 156 19.12 8.36 -15.22
N LYS A 157 19.28 7.87 -16.44
CA LYS A 157 20.44 7.13 -16.95
C LYS A 157 21.39 8.07 -17.70
N ALA A 158 22.06 8.96 -16.97
CA ALA A 158 23.03 9.93 -17.53
C ALA A 158 24.51 9.63 -17.18
N GLY A 159 24.79 8.55 -16.43
CA GLY A 159 26.13 8.30 -15.90
C GLY A 159 26.60 9.45 -15.00
N PRO A 160 27.91 9.80 -14.98
CA PRO A 160 28.44 10.83 -14.10
C PRO A 160 28.20 12.28 -14.58
N ASP A 161 27.59 12.49 -15.75
CA ASP A 161 27.38 13.83 -16.30
C ASP A 161 26.17 14.53 -15.67
N ALA A 162 26.44 15.32 -14.63
CA ALA A 162 25.43 16.09 -13.91
C ALA A 162 24.72 17.14 -14.79
N ALA A 163 25.39 17.70 -15.80
CA ALA A 163 24.78 18.67 -16.70
C ALA A 163 23.80 18.00 -17.66
N GLN A 164 24.16 16.80 -18.17
CA GLN A 164 23.24 15.99 -18.97
C GLN A 164 22.05 15.51 -18.13
N ALA A 165 22.28 15.05 -16.89
CA ALA A 165 21.22 14.65 -15.97
C ALA A 165 20.21 15.79 -15.73
N ALA A 166 20.71 17.00 -15.46
CA ALA A 166 19.86 18.18 -15.28
C ALA A 166 19.04 18.50 -16.55
N ARG A 167 19.66 18.45 -17.74
CA ARG A 167 18.95 18.67 -19.01
C ARG A 167 17.85 17.64 -19.26
N ILE A 168 18.11 16.36 -18.97
CA ILE A 168 17.12 15.28 -19.08
C ILE A 168 15.96 15.54 -18.12
N ARG A 169 16.26 15.82 -16.84
CA ARG A 169 15.27 16.12 -15.82
C ARG A 169 14.35 17.26 -16.23
N ASP A 170 14.94 18.39 -16.61
CA ASP A 170 14.17 19.61 -16.90
C ASP A 170 13.28 19.43 -18.13
N ALA A 171 13.78 18.74 -19.17
CA ALA A 171 12.98 18.39 -20.35
C ALA A 171 11.84 17.42 -20.01
N ALA A 172 12.11 16.40 -19.19
CA ALA A 172 11.10 15.43 -18.76
C ALA A 172 10.00 16.09 -17.92
N VAL A 173 10.39 16.93 -16.95
CA VAL A 173 9.47 17.71 -16.12
C VAL A 173 8.59 18.60 -16.98
N ALA A 174 9.17 19.33 -17.95
CA ALA A 174 8.41 20.20 -18.84
C ALA A 174 7.40 19.41 -19.69
N TRP A 175 7.81 18.26 -20.24
CA TRP A 175 6.94 17.43 -21.06
C TRP A 175 5.78 16.83 -20.27
N LEU A 176 6.07 16.30 -19.08
CA LEU A 176 5.09 15.69 -18.17
C LEU A 176 4.08 16.71 -17.67
N LYS A 177 4.51 17.92 -17.29
CA LYS A 177 3.61 19.00 -16.84
C LYS A 177 2.63 19.44 -17.93
N ALA A 178 2.92 19.18 -19.20
CA ALA A 178 2.02 19.48 -20.31
C ALA A 178 0.97 18.38 -20.57
N ARG A 179 0.94 17.29 -19.79
CA ARG A 179 -0.01 16.19 -19.94
C ARG A 179 -1.26 16.42 -19.06
N PRO A 180 -2.49 16.30 -19.60
CA PRO A 180 -3.72 16.54 -18.82
C PRO A 180 -3.92 15.56 -17.65
N GLU A 181 -3.42 14.34 -17.77
CA GLU A 181 -3.47 13.28 -16.77
C GLU A 181 -2.46 13.46 -15.62
N VAL A 182 -1.45 14.32 -15.79
CA VAL A 182 -0.45 14.63 -14.76
C VAL A 182 -0.87 15.85 -13.95
N LYS A 183 -0.90 15.73 -12.62
CA LYS A 183 -1.30 16.78 -11.67
C LYS A 183 -0.13 17.51 -11.03
N ALA A 184 0.97 16.81 -10.84
CA ALA A 184 2.23 17.41 -10.39
C ALA A 184 3.40 16.58 -10.89
N VAL A 185 4.56 17.24 -11.01
CA VAL A 185 5.85 16.60 -11.25
C VAL A 185 6.82 17.21 -10.27
N LEU A 186 7.40 16.39 -9.41
CA LEU A 186 8.29 16.79 -8.33
C LEU A 186 9.68 16.21 -8.60
N THR A 187 10.71 16.99 -8.29
CA THR A 187 12.11 16.56 -8.35
C THR A 187 12.58 16.11 -6.96
N ARG A 188 13.73 15.44 -6.87
CA ARG A 188 14.39 15.16 -5.58
C ARG A 188 14.47 16.38 -4.67
N ALA A 189 14.87 17.53 -5.21
CA ALA A 189 14.97 18.77 -4.45
C ALA A 189 13.61 19.25 -3.91
N ASP A 190 12.53 19.07 -4.67
CA ASP A 190 11.18 19.40 -4.21
C ASP A 190 10.75 18.48 -3.05
N ILE A 191 11.08 17.18 -3.13
CA ILE A 191 10.77 16.20 -2.10
C ILE A 191 11.60 16.41 -0.83
N GLU A 192 12.91 16.62 -0.97
CA GLU A 192 13.82 16.88 0.15
C GLU A 192 13.43 18.17 0.92
N ALA A 193 12.97 19.19 0.20
CA ALA A 193 12.48 20.42 0.81
C ALA A 193 11.09 20.28 1.49
N ALA A 194 10.34 19.23 1.18
CA ALA A 194 8.97 19.02 1.64
C ALA A 194 8.88 18.31 3.00
N SER A 195 9.74 18.65 3.96
CA SER A 195 9.67 18.11 5.32
C SER A 195 8.32 18.36 5.97
N VAL A 196 7.82 17.39 6.75
CA VAL A 196 6.57 17.54 7.50
C VAL A 196 6.82 18.32 8.80
N PRO A 197 6.13 19.46 9.03
CA PRO A 197 6.25 20.18 10.29
C PRO A 197 5.74 19.33 11.47
N PRO A 198 6.41 19.36 12.63
CA PRO A 198 5.96 18.62 13.81
C PRO A 198 4.51 18.94 14.20
N GLY A 199 3.72 17.89 14.50
CA GLY A 199 2.32 18.02 14.88
C GLY A 199 1.34 18.20 13.71
N THR A 200 1.84 18.18 12.47
CA THR A 200 0.97 18.08 11.28
C THR A 200 0.31 16.70 11.26
N THR A 201 -1.02 16.67 11.13
CA THR A 201 -1.77 15.42 11.02
C THR A 201 -1.72 14.88 9.58
N PRO A 202 -1.74 13.56 9.37
CA PRO A 202 -1.50 12.95 8.04
C PRO A 202 -2.56 13.30 6.98
N ASP A 203 -3.76 13.70 7.39
CA ASP A 203 -4.82 14.24 6.51
C ASP A 203 -4.45 15.61 5.90
N ARG A 204 -3.49 16.32 6.50
CA ARG A 204 -3.05 17.66 6.07
C ARG A 204 -1.78 17.67 5.23
N PHE A 205 -1.17 16.51 4.99
CA PHE A 205 0.04 16.44 4.18
C PHE A 205 -0.25 16.88 2.75
N SER A 206 0.55 17.84 2.26
CA SER A 206 0.64 18.12 0.83
C SER A 206 1.15 16.89 0.07
N VAL A 207 0.90 16.82 -1.24
CA VAL A 207 1.39 15.69 -2.05
C VAL A 207 2.91 15.54 -1.96
N ALA A 208 3.66 16.65 -1.97
CA ALA A 208 5.12 16.59 -1.82
C ALA A 208 5.57 16.03 -0.47
N GLN A 209 4.87 16.38 0.62
CA GLN A 209 5.10 15.79 1.95
C GLN A 209 4.79 14.30 1.97
N ARG A 210 3.72 13.85 1.30
CA ARG A 210 3.42 12.41 1.20
C ARG A 210 4.55 11.63 0.54
N PHE A 211 5.18 12.18 -0.51
CA PHE A 211 6.36 11.58 -1.13
C PHE A 211 7.60 11.67 -0.22
N HIS A 212 7.78 12.77 0.52
CA HIS A 212 8.88 12.93 1.49
C HIS A 212 8.91 11.79 2.52
N GLU A 213 7.76 11.42 3.07
CA GLU A 213 7.64 10.30 4.04
C GLU A 213 7.95 8.91 3.44
N SER A 214 8.12 8.82 2.12
CA SER A 214 8.51 7.59 1.40
C SER A 214 9.83 7.74 0.63
N TYR A 215 10.57 8.84 0.86
CA TYR A 215 11.77 9.16 0.13
C TYR A 215 13.00 8.54 0.76
N ASP A 216 13.77 7.81 -0.04
CA ASP A 216 15.09 7.30 0.28
C ASP A 216 16.08 7.88 -0.75
N PRO A 217 17.07 8.70 -0.35
CA PRO A 217 17.96 9.38 -1.28
C PRO A 217 18.82 8.43 -2.13
N GLU A 218 19.05 7.20 -1.65
CA GLU A 218 19.81 6.17 -2.37
C GLU A 218 18.93 5.33 -3.30
N ARG A 219 17.62 5.25 -3.04
CA ARG A 219 16.72 4.29 -3.72
C ARG A 219 15.60 4.92 -4.51
N SER A 220 15.15 6.13 -4.18
CA SER A 220 14.03 6.78 -4.86
C SER A 220 14.44 7.39 -6.20
N GLY A 221 13.45 7.60 -7.06
CA GLY A 221 13.64 8.19 -8.40
C GLY A 221 14.18 9.62 -8.39
N ASP A 222 14.55 10.12 -9.56
CA ASP A 222 14.95 11.51 -9.77
C ASP A 222 13.75 12.45 -9.98
N ILE A 223 12.65 11.89 -10.50
CA ILE A 223 11.43 12.58 -10.86
C ILE A 223 10.23 11.77 -10.35
N PHE A 224 9.34 12.41 -9.61
CA PHE A 224 8.09 11.85 -9.13
C PHE A 224 6.93 12.40 -9.93
N VAL A 225 6.07 11.51 -10.42
CA VAL A 225 4.92 11.88 -11.26
C VAL A 225 3.64 11.62 -10.49
N VAL A 226 2.82 12.66 -10.36
CA VAL A 226 1.53 12.59 -9.67
C VAL A 226 0.45 12.55 -10.73
N PHE A 227 -0.21 11.42 -10.88
CA PHE A 227 -1.31 11.27 -11.81
C PHE A 227 -2.66 11.71 -11.20
N ALA A 228 -3.66 11.87 -12.06
CA ALA A 228 -5.02 12.20 -11.66
C ALA A 228 -5.57 11.25 -10.58
N GLU A 229 -6.37 11.81 -9.68
CA GLU A 229 -7.10 11.02 -8.69
C GLU A 229 -8.04 10.02 -9.37
N ARG A 230 -8.19 8.82 -8.78
CA ARG A 230 -9.01 7.71 -9.31
C ARG A 230 -8.60 7.26 -10.72
N ALA A 231 -7.32 7.44 -11.07
CA ALA A 231 -6.76 6.85 -12.27
C ALA A 231 -6.38 5.38 -12.01
N SER A 232 -6.78 4.48 -12.91
CA SER A 232 -6.24 3.12 -12.94
C SER A 232 -5.09 3.03 -13.93
N PHE A 233 -3.96 2.45 -13.52
CA PHE A 233 -2.80 2.26 -14.38
C PHE A 233 -2.92 1.00 -15.25
N GLY A 234 -2.50 1.13 -16.50
CA GLY A 234 -2.49 0.06 -17.48
C GLY A 234 -3.84 -0.18 -18.17
N ILE A 235 -3.75 -0.90 -19.30
CA ILE A 235 -4.88 -1.30 -20.13
C ILE A 235 -5.00 -2.83 -20.07
N PRO A 236 -5.99 -3.38 -19.34
CA PRO A 236 -6.28 -4.82 -19.33
C PRO A 236 -6.61 -5.32 -20.73
N ARG A 237 -6.04 -6.44 -21.16
CA ARG A 237 -6.21 -7.00 -22.52
C ARG A 237 -6.73 -8.44 -22.52
N LYS A 238 -6.64 -9.14 -21.39
CA LYS A 238 -7.12 -10.52 -21.26
C LYS A 238 -7.74 -10.75 -19.88
N VAL A 239 -8.53 -11.81 -19.79
CA VAL A 239 -9.10 -12.28 -18.53
C VAL A 239 -7.98 -12.57 -17.53
N GLY A 240 -8.11 -12.03 -16.32
CA GLY A 240 -7.16 -12.21 -15.23
C GLY A 240 -6.08 -11.13 -15.14
N ASP A 241 -6.02 -10.18 -16.09
CA ASP A 241 -5.24 -8.96 -15.89
C ASP A 241 -5.81 -8.16 -14.72
N SER A 242 -4.96 -7.46 -13.97
CA SER A 242 -5.41 -6.51 -12.95
C SER A 242 -6.18 -5.36 -13.60
N ILE A 243 -7.32 -5.01 -13.04
CA ILE A 243 -8.22 -3.96 -13.54
C ILE A 243 -8.28 -2.73 -12.62
N ALA A 244 -7.88 -2.89 -11.36
CA ALA A 244 -7.76 -1.85 -10.35
C ALA A 244 -6.41 -2.00 -9.63
N GLY A 245 -6.04 -1.02 -8.82
CA GLY A 245 -4.79 -1.03 -8.08
C GLY A 245 -4.75 0.05 -7.02
N HIS A 246 -3.54 0.31 -6.53
CA HIS A 246 -3.22 1.27 -5.48
C HIS A 246 -1.79 1.81 -5.70
N GLY A 247 -1.30 2.61 -4.75
CA GLY A 247 0.04 3.19 -4.80
C GLY A 247 0.07 4.63 -5.32
N THR A 248 -1.08 5.29 -5.42
CA THR A 248 -1.16 6.73 -5.68
C THR A 248 -1.02 7.53 -4.38
N PRO A 249 -0.66 8.82 -4.43
CA PRO A 249 -0.58 9.65 -3.23
C PRO A 249 -1.94 10.13 -2.75
N TRP A 250 -3.06 9.64 -3.28
CA TRP A 250 -4.41 10.10 -2.96
C TRP A 250 -5.00 9.38 -1.75
N ASP A 251 -6.03 9.98 -1.14
CA ASP A 251 -6.53 9.51 0.16
C ASP A 251 -7.15 8.11 0.08
N HIS A 252 -7.75 7.74 -1.07
CA HIS A 252 -8.30 6.40 -1.26
C HIS A 252 -7.26 5.27 -1.18
N ASP A 253 -5.98 5.56 -1.47
CA ASP A 253 -4.88 4.60 -1.35
C ASP A 253 -4.14 4.72 0.00
N ARG A 254 -4.33 5.81 0.75
CA ARG A 254 -3.61 6.10 2.00
C ARG A 254 -4.44 5.80 3.25
N GLN A 255 -5.75 5.97 3.16
CA GLN A 255 -6.63 5.86 4.31
C GLN A 255 -6.90 4.40 4.63
N VAL A 256 -6.53 3.99 5.85
CA VAL A 256 -6.71 2.62 6.35
C VAL A 256 -7.37 2.63 7.74
N PRO A 257 -8.12 1.59 8.11
CA PRO A 257 -8.59 1.43 9.48
C PRO A 257 -7.40 1.10 10.41
N ILE A 258 -7.40 1.60 11.63
CA ILE A 258 -6.52 1.12 12.70
C ILE A 258 -7.39 0.78 13.90
N LEU A 259 -7.43 -0.51 14.25
CA LEU A 259 -8.25 -1.03 15.33
C LEU A 259 -7.35 -1.66 16.39
N PHE A 260 -7.56 -1.30 17.66
CA PHE A 260 -6.95 -1.97 18.81
C PHE A 260 -8.01 -2.72 19.60
N TRP A 261 -7.73 -3.96 19.99
CA TRP A 261 -8.67 -4.80 20.72
C TRP A 261 -7.98 -5.74 21.71
N TRP A 262 -8.64 -6.01 22.84
CA TRP A 262 -8.28 -7.06 23.80
C TRP A 262 -9.54 -7.56 24.51
N PRO A 263 -9.52 -8.74 25.18
CA PRO A 263 -10.64 -9.19 25.97
C PRO A 263 -11.04 -8.19 27.05
N GLY A 264 -12.28 -7.67 26.96
CA GLY A 264 -12.79 -6.65 27.90
C GLY A 264 -12.47 -5.21 27.53
N ALA A 265 -11.88 -4.96 26.35
CA ALA A 265 -11.68 -3.61 25.83
C ALA A 265 -13.01 -2.82 25.81
N ARG A 266 -12.94 -1.55 26.20
CA ARG A 266 -14.07 -0.62 26.11
C ARG A 266 -14.10 -0.04 24.70
N ALA A 267 -15.26 -0.08 24.06
CA ALA A 267 -15.42 0.52 22.75
C ALA A 267 -15.23 2.04 22.82
N GLU A 268 -14.38 2.56 21.94
CA GLU A 268 -14.13 3.99 21.74
C GLU A 268 -13.86 4.20 20.25
N THR A 269 -14.39 5.28 19.68
CA THR A 269 -14.06 5.73 18.32
C THR A 269 -13.35 7.07 18.44
N ARG A 270 -12.26 7.23 17.68
CA ARG A 270 -11.49 8.46 17.61
C ARG A 270 -11.42 8.91 16.17
N ASP A 271 -11.86 10.14 15.91
CA ASP A 271 -11.85 10.73 14.56
C ASP A 271 -10.50 11.42 14.24
N GLN A 272 -9.54 11.39 15.16
CA GLN A 272 -8.21 11.95 14.93
C GLN A 272 -7.48 11.11 13.86
N ALA A 273 -6.97 11.79 12.83
CA ALA A 273 -6.08 11.16 11.87
C ALA A 273 -4.77 10.71 12.55
N ILE A 274 -4.42 9.45 12.35
CA ILE A 274 -3.25 8.76 12.90
C ILE A 274 -2.56 8.00 11.79
N GLU A 275 -1.36 7.48 12.06
CA GLU A 275 -0.51 6.83 11.07
C GLU A 275 -0.25 5.37 11.44
N THR A 276 0.02 4.51 10.47
CA THR A 276 0.35 3.10 10.74
C THR A 276 1.66 2.96 11.52
N VAL A 277 2.59 3.92 11.40
CA VAL A 277 3.81 4.00 12.20
C VAL A 277 3.53 4.18 13.70
N ASP A 278 2.34 4.65 14.09
CA ASP A 278 1.92 4.78 15.48
C ASP A 278 1.62 3.42 16.15
N ILE A 279 1.39 2.36 15.36
CA ILE A 279 0.99 1.04 15.89
C ILE A 279 2.12 0.42 16.72
N ALA A 280 3.35 0.42 16.21
CA ALA A 280 4.50 -0.20 16.88
C ALA A 280 4.80 0.42 18.26
N PRO A 281 4.98 1.76 18.42
CA PRO A 281 5.19 2.35 19.74
C PRO A 281 3.98 2.21 20.67
N THR A 282 2.76 2.16 20.12
CA THR A 282 1.53 1.91 20.90
C THR A 282 1.55 0.51 21.53
N LEU A 283 1.82 -0.53 20.74
CA LEU A 283 1.92 -1.90 21.22
C LEU A 283 3.13 -2.13 22.13
N ALA A 284 4.25 -1.44 21.88
CA ALA A 284 5.40 -1.46 22.78
C ALA A 284 5.02 -0.91 24.17
N GLY A 285 4.27 0.20 24.22
CA GLY A 285 3.73 0.74 25.47
C GLY A 285 2.82 -0.25 26.21
N VAL A 286 1.95 -0.96 25.48
CA VAL A 286 1.08 -2.01 26.06
C VAL A 286 1.91 -3.14 26.68
N ALA A 287 3.03 -3.52 26.04
CA ALA A 287 3.95 -4.53 26.53
C ALA A 287 4.92 -4.02 27.63
N GLY A 288 4.86 -2.73 27.99
CA GLY A 288 5.80 -2.11 28.93
C GLY A 288 7.23 -1.97 28.38
N ILE A 289 7.38 -1.98 27.05
CA ILE A 289 8.65 -1.89 26.34
C ILE A 289 8.85 -0.45 25.85
N ARG A 290 10.06 0.08 26.03
CA ARG A 290 10.47 1.32 25.37
C ARG A 290 11.12 0.96 24.02
N PRO A 291 10.72 1.60 22.91
CA PRO A 291 11.41 1.42 21.63
C PRO A 291 12.93 1.61 21.81
N PRO A 292 13.77 0.65 21.39
CA PRO A 292 15.21 0.71 21.58
C PRO A 292 15.91 1.66 20.61
N VAL A 293 15.16 2.16 19.62
CA VAL A 293 15.62 3.02 18.54
C VAL A 293 14.61 4.15 18.35
N HIS A 294 15.02 5.19 17.63
CA HIS A 294 14.07 6.19 17.17
C HIS A 294 13.01 5.54 16.28
N VAL A 295 11.77 5.94 16.49
CA VAL A 295 10.62 5.57 15.67
C VAL A 295 9.88 6.86 15.32
N ASP A 296 9.41 6.97 14.09
CA ASP A 296 8.71 8.18 13.61
C ASP A 296 7.34 8.33 14.26
N GLY A 297 6.65 7.20 14.44
CA GLY A 297 5.33 7.15 15.07
C GLY A 297 5.34 7.50 16.55
N ARG A 298 4.16 7.87 17.04
CA ARG A 298 3.92 8.20 18.45
C ARG A 298 3.05 7.14 19.11
N CYS A 299 3.22 6.97 20.42
CA CYS A 299 2.34 6.11 21.20
C CYS A 299 0.93 6.73 21.28
N LEU A 300 -0.08 5.95 20.92
CA LEU A 300 -1.49 6.27 21.10
C LEU A 300 -1.95 5.74 22.46
N ASP A 301 -2.53 6.62 23.28
CA ASP A 301 -2.96 6.25 24.62
C ASP A 301 -4.24 5.39 24.57
N LEU A 302 -4.12 4.13 24.97
CA LEU A 302 -5.17 3.12 25.10
C LEU A 302 -5.64 2.93 26.56
N GLY A 303 -5.27 3.85 27.46
CA GLY A 303 -5.67 3.82 28.87
C GLY A 303 -4.51 3.75 29.85
N GLY A 304 -3.40 4.43 29.57
CA GLY A 304 -2.21 4.53 30.40
C GLY A 304 -1.01 3.70 29.93
N ASN A 305 -1.03 3.17 28.70
CA ASN A 305 0.08 2.40 28.12
C ASN A 305 1.27 3.28 27.70
N CYS A 306 1.03 4.54 27.37
CA CYS A 306 2.10 5.40 26.88
C CYS A 306 3.03 5.84 28.02
N PRO A 307 4.37 5.78 27.83
CA PRO A 307 5.32 6.32 28.79
C PRO A 307 5.01 7.80 29.09
N ARG A 308 5.09 8.17 30.37
CA ARG A 308 5.05 9.58 30.78
C ARG A 308 6.39 10.25 30.58
#